data_AF-A0AAE0AEQ8-F1
#
_entry.id   AF-A0AAE0AEQ8-F1
#
_cell.length_a   1.000
_cell.length_b   1.000
_cell.length_c   1.000
_cell.angle_alpha   90.00
_cell.angle_beta   90.00
_cell.angle_gamma   90.00
#
_symmetry.space_group_name_H-M   'P 1'
#
loop_
_entity.id
_entity.type
_entity.pdbx_description
1 polymer ?
#
loop_
_entity_poly.entity_id
_entity_poly.type
_entity_poly.pdbx_seq_one_letter_code
_entity_poly.pdbx_strand_id
1 'polypeptide(L)'
;MDYLRNSIRILRCFELASGLKINFHKSCMVRVGKNTFSGEGWPAAFKCKLGSFPLNYLGLYLGGRPSSKDFWKDLPTRLESRLAHWKMKFLNKGGRLVLIIAVLSSILTYYLSIFKIHVGVALSI
;
A
#
# COMPACT_ATOMS: atom_id res chain seq x y z
N MET A 1 -14.78 2.87 -23.84
CA MET A 1 -13.34 3.16 -24.02
C MET A 1 -13.02 4.64 -23.83
N ASP A 2 -14.02 5.51 -23.98
CA ASP A 2 -13.85 6.98 -24.02
C ASP A 2 -13.42 7.59 -22.69
N TYR A 3 -13.90 7.05 -21.56
CA TYR A 3 -13.50 7.51 -20.22
C TYR A 3 -12.00 7.43 -19.99
N LEU A 4 -11.34 6.33 -20.38
CA LEU A 4 -9.90 6.19 -20.23
C LEU A 4 -9.12 7.11 -21.15
N ARG A 5 -9.59 7.29 -22.39
CA ARG A 5 -8.98 8.22 -23.33
C ARG A 5 -9.06 9.66 -22.79
N ASN A 6 -10.15 10.00 -22.13
CA ASN A 6 -10.30 11.29 -21.45
C ASN A 6 -9.36 11.41 -20.25
N SER A 7 -9.18 10.37 -19.44
CA SER A 7 -8.18 10.37 -18.35
C SER A 7 -6.77 10.62 -18.86
N ILE A 8 -6.35 10.00 -19.96
CA ILE A 8 -5.03 10.24 -20.58
C ILE A 8 -4.89 11.70 -21.02
N ARG A 9 -5.92 12.27 -21.64
CA ARG A 9 -5.93 13.67 -22.07
C ARG A 9 -5.77 14.61 -20.87
N ILE A 10 -6.53 14.39 -19.80
CA ILE A 10 -6.46 15.19 -18.57
C ILE A 10 -5.05 15.12 -17.97
N LEU A 11 -4.50 13.91 -17.86
CA LEU A 11 -3.14 13.67 -17.36
C LEU A 11 -2.08 14.40 -18.20
N ARG A 12 -2.26 14.46 -19.52
CA ARG A 12 -1.38 15.22 -20.42
C ARG A 12 -1.55 16.73 -20.27
N CYS A 13 -2.78 17.22 -20.10
CA CYS A 13 -3.02 18.64 -19.81
C CYS A 13 -2.37 19.04 -18.47
N PHE A 14 -2.45 18.18 -17.45
CA PHE A 14 -1.78 18.38 -16.17
C PHE A 14 -0.25 18.42 -16.33
N GLU A 15 0.34 17.50 -17.09
CA GLU A 15 1.77 17.51 -17.39
C GLU A 15 2.21 18.82 -18.06
N LEU A 16 1.43 19.31 -19.02
CA LEU A 16 1.71 20.58 -19.71
C LEU A 16 1.55 21.80 -18.78
N ALA A 17 0.51 21.80 -17.93
CA ALA A 17 0.23 22.94 -17.05
C ALA A 17 1.16 23.02 -15.83
N SER A 18 1.55 21.87 -15.27
CA SER A 18 2.38 21.79 -14.06
C SER A 18 3.88 21.62 -14.34
N GLY A 19 4.26 21.20 -15.55
CA GLY A 19 5.61 20.78 -15.87
C GLY A 19 6.02 19.42 -15.27
N LEU A 20 5.11 18.72 -14.57
CA LEU A 20 5.38 17.43 -13.96
C LEU A 20 5.10 16.28 -14.92
N LYS A 21 6.10 15.41 -15.12
CA LYS A 21 6.00 14.26 -16.00
C LYS A 21 5.54 13.00 -15.28
N ILE A 22 4.59 12.29 -15.87
CA ILE A 22 4.08 11.03 -15.32
C ILE A 22 5.13 9.93 -15.47
N ASN A 23 5.44 9.27 -14.35
CA ASN A 23 6.33 8.11 -14.36
C ASN A 23 5.54 6.82 -14.62
N PHE A 24 5.34 6.51 -15.89
CA PHE A 24 4.62 5.29 -16.32
C PHE A 24 5.25 3.98 -15.84
N HIS A 25 6.55 3.98 -15.48
CA HIS A 25 7.22 2.79 -14.93
C HIS A 25 6.80 2.51 -13.48
N LYS A 26 6.44 3.56 -12.72
CA LYS A 26 5.88 3.46 -11.35
C LYS A 26 4.35 3.41 -11.35
N SER A 27 3.70 3.82 -12.44
CA SER A 27 2.25 3.73 -12.59
C SER A 27 1.80 2.30 -12.89
N CYS A 28 0.63 1.94 -12.37
CA CYS A 28 0.01 0.65 -12.59
C CYS A 28 -1.49 0.86 -12.76
N MET A 29 -2.08 0.13 -13.70
CA MET A 29 -3.52 0.10 -13.91
C MET A 29 -4.08 -1.21 -13.37
N VAL A 30 -4.96 -1.09 -12.37
CA VAL A 30 -5.64 -2.22 -11.74
C VAL A 30 -7.13 -2.09 -11.98
N ARG A 31 -7.79 -3.19 -12.33
CA ARG A 31 -9.24 -3.22 -12.49
C ARG A 31 -9.90 -3.67 -11.21
N VAL A 32 -10.94 -2.95 -10.81
CA VAL A 32 -11.78 -3.27 -9.65
C VAL A 32 -13.01 -4.04 -10.15
N GLY A 33 -13.26 -5.23 -9.61
CA GLY A 33 -14.43 -6.06 -9.93
C GLY A 33 -14.10 -7.45 -10.51
N LYS A 34 -15.13 -8.24 -10.82
CA LYS A 34 -15.02 -9.67 -11.20
C LYS A 34 -14.58 -9.93 -12.64
N ASN A 35 -14.62 -8.94 -13.52
CA ASN A 35 -14.27 -9.13 -14.92
C ASN A 35 -12.76 -8.96 -15.09
N THR A 36 -12.07 -10.03 -15.48
CA THR A 36 -10.67 -9.97 -15.93
C THR A 36 -10.54 -9.01 -17.11
N PHE A 37 -9.35 -8.45 -17.33
CA PHE A 37 -9.05 -7.75 -18.58
C PHE A 37 -9.06 -8.78 -19.72
N SER A 38 -10.23 -9.09 -20.26
CA SER A 38 -10.42 -10.00 -21.38
C SER A 38 -10.16 -9.35 -22.74
N GLY A 39 -9.49 -8.18 -22.77
CA GLY A 39 -9.24 -7.44 -24.00
C GLY A 39 -7.78 -6.99 -24.09
N GLU A 40 -7.15 -7.31 -25.22
CA GLU A 40 -5.77 -6.94 -25.57
C GLU A 40 -5.58 -5.42 -25.79
N GLY A 41 -6.65 -4.62 -25.81
CA GLY A 41 -6.62 -3.19 -26.15
C GLY A 41 -6.33 -2.19 -25.01
N TRP A 42 -6.37 -2.61 -23.74
CA TRP A 42 -6.25 -1.68 -22.59
C TRP A 42 -4.79 -1.28 -22.29
N PRO A 43 -3.81 -2.20 -22.29
CA PRO A 43 -2.40 -1.86 -22.05
C PRO A 43 -1.78 -1.06 -23.19
N ALA A 44 -2.26 -1.21 -24.43
CA ALA A 44 -1.71 -0.47 -25.57
C ALA A 44 -1.99 1.04 -25.47
N ALA A 45 -3.13 1.44 -24.89
CA ALA A 45 -3.51 2.84 -24.74
C ALA A 45 -2.77 3.53 -23.57
N PHE A 46 -2.50 2.80 -22.49
CA PHE A 46 -1.81 3.29 -21.31
C PHE A 46 -0.42 2.66 -21.23
N LYS A 47 0.65 3.45 -21.39
CA LYS A 47 2.05 2.98 -21.32
C LYS A 47 2.48 2.48 -19.93
N CYS A 48 1.56 2.09 -19.05
CA CYS A 48 1.81 1.59 -17.70
C CYS A 48 1.54 0.08 -17.58
N LYS A 49 2.08 -0.53 -16.51
CA LYS A 49 1.89 -1.95 -16.24
C LYS A 49 0.44 -2.24 -15.85
N LEU A 50 -0.06 -3.42 -16.24
CA LEU A 50 -1.32 -3.95 -15.73
C LEU A 50 -1.04 -4.68 -14.42
N GLY A 51 -1.79 -4.36 -13.36
CA GLY A 51 -1.65 -5.01 -12.05
C GLY A 51 -2.91 -5.74 -11.63
N SER A 52 -2.78 -6.52 -10.57
CA SER A 52 -3.86 -7.26 -9.92
C SER A 52 -3.82 -7.06 -8.41
N PHE A 53 -4.94 -7.34 -7.76
CA PHE A 53 -5.01 -7.39 -6.31
C PHE A 53 -4.51 -8.75 -5.77
N PRO A 54 -3.94 -8.78 -4.56
CA PRO A 54 -3.70 -7.65 -3.65
C PRO A 54 -2.49 -6.81 -4.07
N LEU A 55 -2.61 -5.47 -3.98
CA LEU A 55 -1.58 -4.51 -4.41
C LEU A 55 -1.14 -3.65 -3.22
N ASN A 56 0.16 -3.51 -2.99
CA ASN A 56 0.69 -2.62 -1.96
C ASN A 56 0.57 -1.14 -2.40
N TYR A 57 -0.18 -0.35 -1.64
CA TYR A 57 -0.34 1.08 -1.80
C TYR A 57 -0.19 1.76 -0.44
N LEU A 58 0.71 2.74 -0.36
CA LEU A 58 1.03 3.46 0.89
C LEU A 58 1.36 2.50 2.06
N GLY A 59 2.03 1.39 1.76
CA GLY A 59 2.44 0.41 2.77
C GLY A 59 1.35 -0.58 3.19
N LEU A 60 0.14 -0.50 2.64
CA LEU A 60 -0.98 -1.41 2.90
C LEU A 60 -1.38 -2.18 1.64
N TYR A 61 -1.89 -3.39 1.81
CA TYR A 61 -2.49 -4.11 0.69
C TYR A 61 -3.90 -3.59 0.41
N LEU A 62 -4.08 -3.01 -0.77
CA LEU A 62 -5.39 -2.82 -1.37
C LEU A 62 -5.89 -4.15 -1.90
N GLY A 63 -7.14 -4.48 -1.61
CA GLY A 63 -7.72 -5.79 -1.92
C GLY A 63 -7.22 -6.89 -0.99
N GLY A 64 -7.63 -8.14 -1.25
CA GLY A 64 -7.38 -9.26 -0.34
C GLY A 64 -8.46 -9.42 0.73
N ARG A 65 -8.19 -10.26 1.74
CA ARG A 65 -9.15 -10.59 2.80
C ARG A 65 -8.58 -10.23 4.17
N PRO A 66 -8.94 -9.08 4.75
CA PRO A 66 -8.51 -8.70 6.09
C PRO A 66 -8.95 -9.68 7.18
N SER A 67 -9.97 -10.51 6.92
CA SER A 67 -10.36 -11.62 7.79
C SER A 67 -9.40 -12.82 7.73
N SER A 68 -8.44 -12.86 6.81
CA SER A 68 -7.42 -13.91 6.77
C SER A 68 -6.18 -13.50 7.54
N LYS A 69 -5.54 -14.44 8.25
CA LYS A 69 -4.21 -14.24 8.86
C LYS A 69 -3.15 -13.83 7.83
N ASP A 70 -3.25 -14.35 6.61
CA ASP A 70 -2.24 -14.10 5.56
C ASP A 70 -2.14 -12.63 5.18
N PHE A 71 -3.26 -11.90 5.22
CA PHE A 71 -3.31 -10.48 4.91
C PHE A 71 -2.44 -9.64 5.87
N TRP A 72 -2.26 -10.13 7.11
CA TRP A 72 -1.57 -9.41 8.16
C TRP A 72 -0.11 -9.85 8.35
N LYS A 73 0.41 -10.81 7.58
CA LYS A 73 1.77 -11.38 7.76
C LYS A 73 2.88 -10.33 7.82
N ASP A 74 2.74 -9.25 7.07
CA ASP A 74 3.73 -8.18 7.01
C ASP A 74 3.74 -7.30 8.27
N LEU A 75 2.63 -7.19 8.99
CA LEU A 75 2.51 -6.27 10.13
C LEU A 75 3.41 -6.72 11.31
N PRO A 76 3.31 -7.96 11.84
CA PRO A 76 4.21 -8.44 12.89
C PRO A 76 5.68 -8.32 12.50
N THR A 77 6.03 -8.76 11.29
CA THR A 77 7.40 -8.69 10.76
C THR A 77 7.94 -7.24 10.76
N ARG A 78 7.10 -6.26 10.39
CA ARG A 78 7.48 -4.84 10.44
C ARG A 78 7.67 -4.35 11.89
N LEU A 79 6.79 -4.70 12.81
CA LEU A 79 6.90 -4.31 14.22
C LEU A 79 8.17 -4.91 14.86
N GLU A 80 8.41 -6.20 14.65
CA GLU A 80 9.62 -6.90 15.09
C GLU A 80 10.88 -6.26 14.53
N SER A 81 10.89 -5.90 13.23
CA SER A 81 12.04 -5.23 12.63
C SER A 81 12.35 -3.90 13.34
N ARG A 82 11.34 -3.09 13.70
CA ARG A 82 11.54 -1.83 14.42
C ARG A 82 12.08 -2.08 15.83
N LEU A 83 11.49 -3.04 16.55
CA LEU A 83 11.94 -3.42 17.89
C LEU A 83 13.39 -3.93 17.88
N ALA A 84 13.77 -4.74 16.89
CA ALA A 84 15.13 -5.24 16.74
C ALA A 84 16.15 -4.10 16.58
N HIS A 85 15.82 -3.06 15.81
CA HIS A 85 16.69 -1.89 15.65
C HIS A 85 16.85 -1.09 16.97
N TRP A 86 15.81 -0.98 17.80
CA TRP A 86 15.88 -0.25 19.07
C TRP A 86 16.49 -1.05 20.22
N LYS A 87 16.61 -2.37 20.04
CA LYS A 87 17.32 -3.25 20.97
C LYS A 87 18.84 -2.98 20.97
N MET A 88 19.36 -2.33 19.93
CA MET A 88 20.77 -1.91 19.85
C MET A 88 21.15 -0.94 21.00
N LYS A 89 22.43 -0.95 21.40
CA LYS A 89 22.97 -0.35 22.65
C LYS A 89 22.77 1.16 22.85
N PHE A 90 22.18 1.88 21.89
CA PHE A 90 22.14 3.34 21.89
C PHE A 90 20.94 3.99 22.61
N LEU A 91 19.97 3.21 23.09
CA LEU A 91 18.75 3.73 23.72
C LEU A 91 18.61 3.27 25.17
N ASN A 92 18.37 4.24 26.06
CA ASN A 92 17.97 3.99 27.44
C ASN A 92 16.50 3.52 27.49
N LYS A 93 16.04 3.07 28.67
CA LYS A 93 14.66 2.56 28.85
C LYS A 93 13.59 3.59 28.49
N GLY A 94 13.79 4.86 28.83
CA GLY A 94 12.85 5.95 28.54
C GLY A 94 12.72 6.21 27.03
N GLY A 95 13.84 6.30 26.31
CA GLY A 95 13.86 6.46 24.86
C GLY A 95 13.19 5.29 24.14
N ARG A 96 13.38 4.06 24.62
CA ARG A 96 12.67 2.88 24.09
C ARG A 96 11.16 2.98 24.30
N LEU A 97 10.71 3.40 25.49
CA LEU A 97 9.29 3.58 25.78
C LEU A 97 8.67 4.64 24.86
N VAL A 98 9.34 5.78 24.69
CA VAL A 98 8.89 6.85 23.79
C VAL A 98 8.78 6.34 22.35
N LEU A 99 9.75 5.56 21.86
CA LEU A 99 9.71 4.99 20.51
C LEU A 99 8.61 3.95 20.33
N ILE A 100 8.35 3.11 21.34
CA ILE A 100 7.24 2.17 21.33
C ILE A 100 5.92 2.94 21.18
N ILE A 101 5.71 3.95 22.01
CA ILE A 101 4.48 4.74 22.01
C ILE A 101 4.35 5.56 20.72
N ALA A 102 5.38 6.28 20.30
CA ALA A 102 5.30 7.15 19.14
C ALA A 102 5.26 6.39 17.81
N VAL A 103 6.10 5.37 17.64
CA VAL A 103 6.29 4.70 16.35
C VAL A 103 5.41 3.46 16.22
N LEU A 104 5.42 2.51 17.17
CA LEU A 104 4.62 1.30 17.01
C LEU A 104 3.12 1.61 17.06
N SER A 105 2.69 2.49 17.97
CA SER A 105 1.28 2.89 18.01
C SER A 105 0.87 3.56 16.70
N SER A 106 1.70 4.42 16.10
CA SER A 106 1.35 5.05 14.81
C SER A 106 1.16 4.03 13.68
N ILE A 107 1.99 2.98 13.63
CA ILE A 107 1.88 1.90 12.64
C ILE A 107 0.58 1.12 12.88
N LEU A 108 0.31 0.75 14.13
CA LEU A 108 -0.91 0.03 14.48
C LEU A 108 -2.15 0.86 14.19
N THR A 109 -2.18 2.13 14.60
CA THR A 109 -3.29 3.05 14.32
C THR A 109 -3.53 3.19 12.82
N TYR A 110 -2.48 3.28 12.01
CA TYR A 110 -2.63 3.35 10.56
C TYR A 110 -3.31 2.11 9.98
N TYR A 111 -2.87 0.91 10.36
CA TYR A 111 -3.47 -0.34 9.89
C TYR A 111 -4.92 -0.54 10.40
N LEU A 112 -5.15 -0.26 11.68
CA LEU A 112 -6.43 -0.50 12.35
C LEU A 112 -7.50 0.53 12.02
N SER A 113 -7.11 1.73 11.56
CA SER A 113 -8.07 2.73 11.07
C SER A 113 -8.76 2.32 9.77
N ILE A 114 -8.15 1.43 8.99
CA ILE A 114 -8.67 0.99 7.69
C ILE A 114 -9.25 -0.43 7.77
N PHE A 115 -8.62 -1.34 8.51
CA PHE A 115 -9.01 -2.75 8.55
C PHE A 115 -9.27 -3.25 9.97
N LYS A 116 -10.32 -4.08 10.12
CA LYS A 116 -10.55 -4.83 11.36
C LYS A 116 -9.53 -5.97 11.48
N ILE A 117 -8.79 -5.98 12.59
CA ILE A 117 -7.75 -6.98 12.83
C ILE A 117 -8.32 -8.39 13.01
N HIS A 118 -7.61 -9.37 12.47
CA HIS A 118 -7.91 -10.78 12.72
C HIS A 118 -7.50 -11.18 14.15
N VAL A 119 -8.37 -11.86 14.90
CA VAL A 119 -8.16 -12.20 16.33
C VAL A 119 -6.83 -12.91 16.56
N GLY A 120 -6.49 -13.90 15.72
CA GLY A 120 -5.23 -14.62 15.86
C GLY A 120 -3.96 -13.79 15.59
N VAL A 121 -4.09 -12.63 14.94
CA VAL A 121 -2.98 -11.68 14.74
C VAL A 121 -2.90 -10.72 15.92
N ALA A 122 -4.05 -10.26 16.43
CA ALA A 122 -4.10 -9.43 17.63
C ALA A 122 -3.45 -10.10 18.85
N LEU A 123 -3.56 -11.43 18.96
CA LEU A 123 -2.92 -12.21 20.02
C LEU A 123 -1.41 -12.42 19.82
N SER A 124 -0.87 -12.11 18.64
CA SER A 124 0.56 -12.30 18.31
C SER A 124 1.38 -11.01 18.37
N ILE A 125 0.72 -9.86 18.53
CA ILE A 125 1.33 -8.54 18.70
C ILE A 125 1.43 -8.24 20.20
#